data_AF-X1HHB5-F1
#
_entry.id   AF-X1HHB5-F1
#
_cell.length_a   1.000
_cell.length_b   1.000
_cell.length_c   1.000
_cell.angle_alpha   90.00
_cell.angle_beta   90.00
_cell.angle_gamma   90.00
#
_symmetry.space_group_name_H-M   'P 1'
#
loop_
_entity.id
_entity.type
_entity.pdbx_description
1 polymer ?
#
loop_
_entity_poly.entity_id
_entity_poly.type
_entity_poly.pdbx_seq_one_letter_code
_entity_poly.pdbx_strand_id
1 'polypeptide(L)'
;MTDYHTKTFYGQKSSISLTSPSKSVSYVFLSIFNRKEDGTWERTSEGEGKTVKITIEEIICILEVLHKNSANWTGFHVFKERKTEIYVGWEKESREVIQIKIGDYVKKLRFPNLNFLTMMLEHIIGEKIEFATSGITEKKSKDGDAHEEDEYSVFSEQILARDGLQVVETTEFGVSKEIIEIKAKIKVESPKALLITLESYKEFWIPKSTIHSKYDLENKKKLQTFIVDKWIIEKQRISK
;
A
#
# COMPACT_ATOMS: atom_id res chain seq x y z
N MET A 1 12.80 8.48 -27.57
CA MET A 1 11.84 8.48 -26.45
C MET A 1 11.77 9.88 -25.88
N THR A 2 10.57 10.32 -25.51
CA THR A 2 10.33 11.64 -24.90
C THR A 2 10.90 11.67 -23.48
N ASP A 3 11.33 12.82 -22.98
CA ASP A 3 11.89 12.91 -21.61
C ASP A 3 10.81 13.02 -20.53
N TYR A 4 9.63 13.54 -20.89
CA TYR A 4 8.52 13.78 -19.98
C TYR A 4 7.27 13.01 -20.41
N HIS A 5 6.44 12.65 -19.43
CA HIS A 5 5.15 12.01 -19.66
C HIS A 5 4.07 12.67 -18.81
N THR A 6 2.91 12.97 -19.40
CA THR A 6 1.75 13.43 -18.66
C THR A 6 0.50 12.74 -19.19
N LYS A 7 -0.31 12.17 -18.27
CA LYS A 7 -1.60 11.60 -18.61
C LYS A 7 -2.62 11.88 -17.52
N THR A 8 -3.75 12.45 -17.93
CA THR A 8 -4.92 12.64 -17.06
C THR A 8 -6.02 11.64 -17.41
N PHE A 9 -6.61 11.03 -16.39
CA PHE A 9 -7.74 10.12 -16.47
C PHE A 9 -8.99 10.79 -15.90
N TYR A 10 -9.74 11.44 -16.77
CA TYR A 10 -10.96 12.15 -16.39
C TYR A 10 -12.07 11.19 -15.95
N GLY A 11 -12.86 11.63 -14.98
CA GLY A 11 -14.12 10.97 -14.61
C GLY A 11 -15.28 11.95 -14.63
N GLN A 12 -16.42 11.53 -14.08
CA GLN A 12 -17.58 12.43 -13.96
C GLN A 12 -17.40 13.47 -12.85
N LYS A 13 -16.82 13.07 -11.71
CA LYS A 13 -16.66 13.91 -10.51
C LYS A 13 -15.21 14.10 -10.06
N SER A 14 -14.35 13.12 -10.32
CA SER A 14 -12.94 13.19 -9.95
C SER A 14 -12.04 12.72 -11.09
N SER A 15 -10.82 13.26 -11.10
CA SER A 15 -9.78 12.98 -12.08
C SER A 15 -8.48 12.67 -11.37
N ILE A 16 -7.62 11.89 -12.03
CA ILE A 16 -6.24 11.65 -11.59
C ILE A 16 -5.30 11.97 -12.73
N SER A 17 -4.18 12.61 -12.43
CA SER A 17 -3.12 12.92 -13.38
C SER A 17 -1.80 12.32 -12.90
N LEU A 18 -1.10 11.66 -13.82
CA LEU A 18 0.25 11.14 -13.63
C LEU A 18 1.20 12.00 -14.48
N THR A 19 2.20 12.58 -13.83
CA THR A 19 3.23 13.40 -14.48
C THR A 19 4.63 12.91 -14.11
N SER A 20 5.39 12.49 -15.11
CA SER A 20 6.82 12.19 -15.03
C SER A 20 7.59 13.37 -15.64
N PRO A 21 8.27 14.20 -14.83
CA PRO A 21 8.87 15.45 -15.32
C PRO A 21 10.11 15.26 -16.21
N SER A 22 10.97 14.29 -15.88
CA SER A 22 12.12 13.90 -16.69
C SER A 22 12.51 12.45 -16.38
N LYS A 23 13.05 11.70 -17.33
CA LYS A 23 13.55 10.33 -17.13
C LYS A 23 14.71 10.26 -16.14
N SER A 24 15.45 11.36 -15.98
CA SER A 24 16.66 11.44 -15.12
C SER A 24 16.36 11.71 -13.65
N VAL A 25 15.09 11.87 -13.28
CA VAL A 25 14.68 12.23 -11.92
C VAL A 25 13.88 11.08 -11.32
N SER A 26 14.23 10.63 -10.11
CA SER A 26 13.73 9.40 -9.48
C SER A 26 12.33 9.49 -8.86
N TYR A 27 11.44 10.30 -9.44
CA TYR A 27 10.06 10.42 -8.96
C TYR A 27 9.09 10.79 -10.07
N VAL A 28 7.80 10.63 -9.77
CA VAL A 28 6.67 11.16 -10.54
C VAL A 28 5.74 11.96 -9.62
N PHE A 29 4.85 12.74 -10.20
CA PHE A 29 3.75 13.37 -9.50
C PHE A 29 2.45 12.65 -9.78
N LEU A 30 1.69 12.40 -8.72
CA LEU A 30 0.32 11.90 -8.80
C LEU A 30 -0.61 12.95 -8.20
N SER A 31 -1.58 13.37 -8.99
CA SER A 31 -2.50 14.45 -8.64
C SER A 31 -3.93 14.00 -8.75
N ILE A 32 -4.75 14.20 -7.71
CA ILE A 32 -6.20 13.99 -7.77
C ILE A 32 -6.91 15.32 -7.58
N PHE A 33 -7.91 15.58 -8.40
CA PHE A 33 -8.68 16.82 -8.37
C PHE A 33 -10.12 16.57 -8.84
N ASN A 34 -11.06 17.35 -8.32
CA ASN A 34 -12.48 17.17 -8.53
C ASN A 34 -13.04 18.15 -9.56
N ARG A 35 -14.21 17.79 -10.08
CA ARG A 35 -15.03 18.68 -10.90
C ARG A 35 -15.85 19.56 -9.96
N LYS A 36 -15.78 20.88 -10.17
CA LYS A 36 -16.56 21.88 -9.44
C LYS A 36 -18.03 21.84 -9.90
N GLU A 37 -18.89 22.47 -9.11
CA GLU A 37 -20.34 22.55 -9.40
C GLU A 37 -20.65 23.31 -10.70
N ASP A 38 -19.82 24.28 -11.05
CA ASP A 38 -19.89 25.03 -12.31
C ASP A 38 -19.44 24.22 -13.54
N GLY A 39 -19.02 22.97 -13.34
CA GLY A 39 -18.59 22.05 -14.38
C GLY A 39 -17.12 22.20 -14.78
N THR A 40 -16.38 23.14 -14.22
CA THR A 40 -14.93 23.27 -14.38
C THR A 40 -14.17 22.27 -13.51
N TRP A 41 -12.87 22.09 -13.75
CA TRP A 41 -12.01 21.24 -12.94
C TRP A 41 -11.22 22.08 -11.95
N GLU A 42 -11.05 21.56 -10.73
CA GLU A 42 -10.07 22.07 -9.78
C GLU A 42 -8.67 22.12 -10.40
N ARG A 43 -7.90 23.15 -10.01
CA ARG A 43 -6.54 23.38 -10.52
C ARG A 43 -5.52 23.25 -9.41
N THR A 44 -4.63 22.28 -9.56
CA THR A 44 -3.52 22.04 -8.62
C THR A 44 -2.54 23.19 -8.51
N SER A 45 -2.40 23.99 -9.57
CA SER A 45 -1.59 25.23 -9.55
C SER A 45 -2.19 26.34 -8.69
N GLU A 46 -3.49 26.28 -8.40
CA GLU A 46 -4.21 27.27 -7.59
C GLU A 46 -4.43 26.78 -6.15
N GLY A 47 -3.77 25.68 -5.75
CA GLY A 47 -3.88 25.08 -4.43
C GLY A 47 -5.10 24.17 -4.23
N GLU A 48 -5.86 23.91 -5.30
CA GLU A 48 -7.00 22.99 -5.28
C GLU A 48 -6.56 21.56 -5.64
N GLY A 49 -7.34 20.55 -5.26
CA GLY A 49 -6.92 19.16 -5.45
C GLY A 49 -5.77 18.78 -4.52
N LYS A 50 -5.11 17.66 -4.83
CA LYS A 50 -3.96 17.18 -4.08
C LYS A 50 -2.94 16.52 -4.98
N THR A 51 -1.72 17.02 -4.92
CA THR A 51 -0.55 16.48 -5.62
C THR A 51 0.43 15.90 -4.60
N VAL A 52 0.96 14.71 -4.89
CA VAL A 52 2.03 14.07 -4.12
C VAL A 52 3.15 13.61 -5.05
N LYS A 53 4.38 13.66 -4.54
CA LYS A 53 5.58 13.16 -5.22
C LYS A 53 5.77 11.69 -4.90
N ILE A 54 5.59 10.81 -5.87
CA ILE A 54 5.72 9.35 -5.72
C ILE A 54 7.14 8.94 -6.13
N THR A 55 7.85 8.28 -5.21
CA THR A 55 9.20 7.73 -5.41
C THR A 55 9.17 6.43 -6.24
N ILE A 56 10.35 5.97 -6.69
CA ILE A 56 10.51 4.68 -7.41
C ILE A 56 9.94 3.53 -6.57
N GLU A 57 10.26 3.47 -5.29
CA GLU A 57 9.82 2.43 -4.35
C GLU A 57 8.30 2.43 -4.21
N GLU A 58 7.68 3.61 -4.10
CA GLU A 58 6.23 3.73 -4.03
C GLU A 58 5.54 3.34 -5.34
N ILE A 59 6.14 3.65 -6.51
CA ILE A 59 5.64 3.15 -7.80
C ILE A 59 5.63 1.62 -7.80
N ILE A 60 6.68 0.97 -7.30
CA ILE A 60 6.76 -0.49 -7.19
C ILE A 60 5.64 -1.04 -6.29
N CYS A 61 5.40 -0.43 -5.13
CA CYS A 61 4.30 -0.83 -4.25
C CYS A 61 2.93 -0.66 -4.91
N ILE A 62 2.71 0.43 -5.65
CA ILE A 62 1.47 0.65 -6.40
C ILE A 62 1.30 -0.40 -7.50
N LEU A 63 2.38 -0.72 -8.24
CA LEU A 63 2.38 -1.78 -9.26
C LEU A 63 2.06 -3.14 -8.65
N GLU A 64 2.58 -3.46 -7.48
CA GLU A 64 2.26 -4.70 -6.76
C GLU A 64 0.75 -4.86 -6.53
N VAL A 65 0.07 -3.77 -6.15
CA VAL A 65 -1.40 -3.75 -6.03
C VAL A 65 -2.07 -3.88 -7.40
N LEU A 66 -1.61 -3.14 -8.41
CA LEU A 66 -2.18 -3.18 -9.77
C LEU A 66 -2.06 -4.55 -10.44
N HIS A 67 -0.99 -5.29 -10.16
CA HIS A 67 -0.79 -6.67 -10.61
C HIS A 67 -1.56 -7.70 -9.79
N LYS A 68 -2.33 -7.26 -8.79
CA LYS A 68 -3.09 -8.12 -7.86
C LYS A 68 -2.19 -9.05 -7.03
N ASN A 69 -0.91 -8.69 -6.86
CA ASN A 69 -0.03 -9.38 -5.92
C ASN A 69 -0.34 -8.95 -4.48
N SER A 70 -0.89 -7.74 -4.31
CA SER A 70 -1.33 -7.19 -3.03
C SER A 70 -2.74 -6.58 -3.11
N ALA A 71 -3.48 -6.66 -2.01
CA ALA A 71 -4.85 -6.13 -1.91
C ALA A 71 -4.91 -4.61 -2.02
N ASN A 72 -3.99 -4.00 -1.30
CA ASN A 72 -3.87 -2.58 -1.12
C ASN A 72 -2.46 -2.26 -0.62
N TRP A 73 -2.13 -0.99 -0.70
CA TRP A 73 -0.93 -0.39 -0.17
C TRP A 73 -1.30 0.99 0.39
N THR A 74 -0.70 1.33 1.53
CA THR A 74 -0.84 2.65 2.14
C THR A 74 0.52 3.26 2.43
N GLY A 75 0.75 4.47 1.96
CA GLY A 75 1.92 5.29 2.24
C GLY A 75 1.54 6.62 2.92
N PHE A 76 2.51 7.30 3.50
CA PHE A 76 2.30 8.60 4.13
C PHE A 76 3.44 9.56 3.80
N HIS A 77 3.10 10.78 3.39
CA HIS A 77 4.06 11.89 3.24
C HIS A 77 3.82 12.93 4.33
N VAL A 78 4.90 13.39 4.96
CA VAL A 78 4.85 14.46 5.96
C VAL A 78 5.52 15.70 5.40
N PHE A 79 4.81 16.83 5.41
CA PHE A 79 5.36 18.12 5.01
C PHE A 79 4.84 19.22 5.93
N LYS A 80 5.75 19.99 6.55
CA LYS A 80 5.42 21.06 7.51
C LYS A 80 4.35 20.62 8.52
N GLU A 81 4.59 19.48 9.18
CA GLU A 81 3.73 18.82 10.17
C GLU A 81 2.40 18.24 9.63
N ARG A 82 2.10 18.40 8.34
CA ARG A 82 0.91 17.82 7.72
C ARG A 82 1.22 16.43 7.17
N LYS A 83 0.57 15.41 7.71
CA LYS A 83 0.62 14.03 7.20
C LYS A 83 -0.45 13.83 6.13
N THR A 84 -0.05 13.47 4.92
CA THR A 84 -0.93 13.12 3.80
C THR A 84 -0.86 11.62 3.58
N GLU A 85 -1.99 10.93 3.74
CA GLU A 85 -2.14 9.51 3.40
C GLU A 85 -2.26 9.32 1.89
N ILE A 86 -1.61 8.28 1.37
CA ILE A 86 -1.76 7.78 0.02
C ILE A 86 -2.22 6.34 0.14
N TYR A 87 -3.36 5.99 -0.45
CA TYR A 87 -3.90 4.64 -0.42
C TYR A 87 -4.21 4.18 -1.84
N VAL A 88 -3.83 2.95 -2.16
CA VAL A 88 -4.19 2.28 -3.40
C VAL A 88 -4.73 0.91 -3.04
N GLY A 89 -5.92 0.54 -3.52
CA GLY A 89 -6.48 -0.79 -3.22
C GLY A 89 -7.72 -1.13 -4.02
N TRP A 90 -8.01 -2.43 -4.11
CA TRP A 90 -9.18 -2.95 -4.81
C TRP A 90 -10.45 -2.83 -3.97
N GLU A 91 -11.51 -2.23 -4.52
CA GLU A 91 -12.80 -2.13 -3.81
C GLU A 91 -13.58 -3.44 -3.87
N LYS A 92 -13.61 -4.07 -5.06
CA LYS A 92 -14.19 -5.39 -5.34
C LYS A 92 -13.43 -6.01 -6.49
N GLU A 93 -12.68 -7.07 -6.22
CA GLU A 93 -11.82 -7.75 -7.21
C GLU A 93 -12.64 -8.23 -8.43
N SER A 94 -13.88 -8.69 -8.22
CA SER A 94 -14.78 -9.17 -9.28
C SER A 94 -15.21 -8.11 -10.30
N ARG A 95 -15.06 -6.82 -9.98
CA ARG A 95 -15.41 -5.71 -10.89
C ARG A 95 -14.20 -4.94 -11.40
N GLU A 96 -12.99 -5.38 -11.04
CA GLU A 96 -11.72 -4.76 -11.41
C GLU A 96 -11.73 -3.24 -11.21
N VAL A 97 -12.21 -2.82 -10.04
CA VAL A 97 -12.25 -1.41 -9.64
C VAL A 97 -11.16 -1.16 -8.61
N ILE A 98 -10.13 -0.44 -9.03
CA ILE A 98 -9.12 0.07 -8.11
C ILE A 98 -9.54 1.46 -7.62
N GLN A 99 -9.28 1.70 -6.34
CA GLN A 99 -9.42 2.99 -5.71
C GLN A 99 -8.03 3.52 -5.37
N ILE A 100 -7.77 4.76 -5.77
CA ILE A 100 -6.60 5.54 -5.40
C ILE A 100 -7.10 6.73 -4.59
N LYS A 101 -6.54 6.94 -3.40
CA LYS A 101 -6.87 8.02 -2.48
C LYS A 101 -5.60 8.77 -2.10
N ILE A 102 -5.67 10.10 -2.06
CA ILE A 102 -4.60 10.99 -1.63
C ILE A 102 -5.22 12.06 -0.73
N GLY A 103 -5.00 11.96 0.58
CA GLY A 103 -5.76 12.73 1.57
C GLY A 103 -7.26 12.49 1.38
N ASP A 104 -8.05 13.56 1.31
CA ASP A 104 -9.52 13.46 1.14
C ASP A 104 -9.97 13.21 -0.31
N TYR A 105 -9.03 13.20 -1.25
CA TYR A 105 -9.33 13.03 -2.68
C TYR A 105 -9.33 11.56 -3.08
N VAL A 106 -10.37 11.13 -3.79
CA VAL A 106 -10.53 9.74 -4.21
C VAL A 106 -10.81 9.64 -5.71
N LYS A 107 -10.07 8.77 -6.38
CA LYS A 107 -10.32 8.39 -7.77
C LYS A 107 -10.46 6.88 -7.89
N LYS A 108 -11.55 6.45 -8.52
CA LYS A 108 -11.74 5.06 -8.95
C LYS A 108 -11.34 4.92 -10.41
N LEU A 109 -10.61 3.87 -10.72
CA LEU A 109 -10.25 3.48 -12.08
C LEU A 109 -10.80 2.10 -12.39
N ARG A 110 -11.14 1.91 -13.64
CA ARG A 110 -11.63 0.67 -14.23
C ARG A 110 -11.00 0.51 -15.59
N PHE A 111 -11.15 -0.67 -16.19
CA PHE A 111 -10.88 -0.86 -17.61
C PHE A 111 -11.57 0.23 -18.46
N PRO A 112 -10.91 0.81 -19.49
CA PRO A 112 -9.53 0.55 -19.93
C PRO A 112 -8.46 1.43 -19.24
N ASN A 113 -8.89 2.48 -18.52
CA ASN A 113 -7.98 3.44 -17.88
C ASN A 113 -7.03 2.79 -16.87
N LEU A 114 -7.52 1.76 -16.18
CA LEU A 114 -6.73 0.96 -15.25
C LEU A 114 -5.53 0.31 -15.95
N ASN A 115 -5.77 -0.45 -17.02
CA ASN A 115 -4.70 -1.10 -17.77
C ASN A 115 -3.71 -0.09 -18.35
N PHE A 116 -4.22 1.04 -18.85
CA PHE A 116 -3.36 2.11 -19.35
C PHE A 116 -2.45 2.64 -18.22
N LEU A 117 -2.99 2.91 -17.03
CA LEU A 117 -2.19 3.38 -15.89
C LEU A 117 -1.10 2.35 -15.52
N THR A 118 -1.44 1.07 -15.46
CA THR A 118 -0.47 0.00 -15.16
C THR A 118 0.66 0.00 -16.18
N MET A 119 0.35 -0.07 -17.47
CA MET A 119 1.36 -0.05 -18.54
C MET A 119 2.22 1.22 -18.51
N MET A 120 1.62 2.36 -18.18
CA MET A 120 2.32 3.63 -18.10
C MET A 120 3.28 3.68 -16.90
N LEU A 121 2.90 3.13 -15.76
CA LEU A 121 3.77 3.02 -14.58
C LEU A 121 4.91 2.03 -14.82
N GLU A 122 4.65 0.88 -15.48
CA GLU A 122 5.69 -0.08 -15.90
C GLU A 122 6.70 0.54 -16.87
N HIS A 123 6.21 1.31 -17.85
CA HIS A 123 7.06 2.06 -18.77
C HIS A 123 7.94 3.06 -18.02
N ILE A 124 7.33 3.89 -17.17
CA ILE A 124 8.05 4.94 -16.43
C ILE A 124 9.05 4.31 -15.46
N ILE A 125 8.70 3.25 -14.72
CA ILE A 125 9.64 2.64 -13.77
C ILE A 125 10.87 2.08 -14.49
N GLY A 126 10.69 1.48 -15.67
CA GLY A 126 11.80 1.01 -16.50
C GLY A 126 12.75 2.14 -16.88
N GLU A 127 12.21 3.26 -17.39
CA GLU A 127 13.01 4.45 -17.72
C GLU A 127 13.72 5.02 -16.48
N LYS A 128 13.02 5.11 -15.34
CA LYS A 128 13.55 5.69 -14.11
C LYS A 128 14.68 4.85 -13.55
N ILE A 129 14.56 3.53 -13.59
CA ILE A 129 15.64 2.61 -13.22
C ILE A 129 16.84 2.84 -14.16
N GLU A 130 16.63 2.85 -15.47
CA GLU A 130 17.72 3.04 -16.42
C GLU A 130 18.45 4.39 -16.25
N PHE A 131 17.71 5.49 -16.16
CA PHE A 131 18.28 6.84 -16.26
C PHE A 131 18.44 7.58 -14.94
N ALA A 132 17.64 7.29 -13.91
CA ALA A 132 17.69 7.99 -12.63
C ALA A 132 18.45 7.22 -11.53
N THR A 133 18.79 5.94 -11.76
CA THR A 133 19.59 5.13 -10.81
C THR A 133 21.00 4.80 -11.29
N SER A 134 21.32 5.11 -12.55
CA SER A 134 22.68 5.00 -13.07
C SER A 134 23.60 6.03 -12.42
N GLY A 135 24.61 5.56 -11.67
CA GLY A 135 25.57 6.40 -10.96
C GLY A 135 26.26 7.44 -11.85
N ILE A 136 26.52 8.61 -11.26
CA ILE A 136 27.14 9.83 -11.81
C ILE A 136 27.95 9.56 -13.09
N THR A 137 27.34 9.78 -14.25
CA THR A 137 28.11 10.18 -15.43
C THR A 137 28.36 11.67 -15.28
N GLU A 138 29.63 12.06 -15.20
CA GLU A 138 30.13 13.42 -14.96
C GLU A 138 29.27 14.50 -15.65
N LYS A 139 28.37 15.13 -14.90
CA LYS A 139 27.78 16.39 -15.34
C LYS A 139 28.85 17.45 -15.18
N LYS A 140 29.48 17.82 -16.30
CA LYS A 140 30.18 19.10 -16.42
C LYS A 140 29.22 20.19 -15.94
N SER A 141 29.59 20.81 -14.83
CA SER A 141 28.97 22.01 -14.29
C SER A 141 28.92 23.09 -15.37
N LYS A 142 27.71 23.51 -15.74
CA LYS A 142 27.47 24.88 -16.19
C LYS A 142 26.42 25.48 -15.26
N ASP A 143 26.83 26.61 -14.69
CA ASP A 143 26.15 27.43 -13.70
C ASP A 143 24.72 27.79 -14.06
N GLY A 144 23.94 28.04 -13.00
CA GLY A 144 22.87 29.04 -13.00
C GLY A 144 21.46 28.46 -12.96
N ASP A 145 21.04 27.98 -11.79
CA ASP A 145 19.98 28.57 -10.95
C ASP A 145 19.57 27.49 -9.95
N ALA A 146 20.05 27.62 -8.71
CA ALA A 146 19.63 26.75 -7.62
C ALA A 146 18.23 27.20 -7.20
N HIS A 147 17.20 26.71 -7.89
CA HIS A 147 15.89 26.61 -7.28
C HIS A 147 16.05 25.72 -6.05
N GLU A 148 15.94 26.32 -4.87
CA GLU A 148 15.79 25.62 -3.59
C GLU A 148 14.76 24.50 -3.79
N GLU A 149 15.23 23.26 -3.86
CA GLU A 149 14.36 22.10 -3.78
C GLU A 149 13.74 22.17 -2.40
N ASP A 150 12.51 22.69 -2.31
CA ASP A 150 11.68 22.63 -1.12
C ASP A 150 11.84 21.24 -0.51
N GLU A 151 12.42 21.20 0.69
CA GLU A 151 12.84 20.00 1.39
C GLU A 151 11.60 19.14 1.71
N TYR A 152 11.14 18.38 0.70
CA TYR A 152 10.29 17.23 0.90
C TYR A 152 11.19 16.17 1.55
N SER A 153 11.40 16.31 2.85
CA SER A 153 11.86 15.20 3.67
C SER A 153 10.78 14.13 3.52
N VAL A 154 11.06 13.09 2.73
CA VAL A 154 10.32 11.84 2.80
C VAL A 154 10.64 11.28 4.18
N PHE A 155 9.92 11.77 5.19
CA PHE A 155 9.76 11.07 6.45
C PHE A 155 8.91 9.85 6.12
N SER A 156 9.55 8.84 5.52
CA SER A 156 9.38 7.52 6.08
C SER A 156 9.85 7.69 7.52
N GLU A 157 8.94 7.66 8.50
CA GLU A 157 9.38 7.35 9.85
C GLU A 157 10.30 6.13 9.68
N GLN A 158 11.58 6.31 10.03
CA GLN A 158 12.48 5.21 10.25
C GLN A 158 11.93 4.48 11.48
N ILE A 159 10.86 3.72 11.29
CA ILE A 159 10.46 2.64 12.16
C ILE A 159 11.58 1.62 11.96
N LEU A 160 12.59 1.70 12.81
CA LEU A 160 13.76 0.82 12.82
C LEU A 160 13.31 -0.63 13.04
N ALA A 161 12.97 -1.31 11.95
CA ALA A 161 13.04 -2.75 11.86
C ALA A 161 14.46 -3.11 11.45
N ARG A 162 15.02 -4.15 12.09
CA ARG A 162 16.42 -4.57 11.99
C ARG A 162 16.90 -5.00 10.60
N ASP A 163 16.08 -4.90 9.55
CA ASP A 163 16.45 -5.16 8.15
C ASP A 163 15.55 -4.33 7.21
N GLY A 164 15.88 -3.04 7.03
CA GLY A 164 15.87 -2.32 5.74
C GLY A 164 14.62 -2.21 4.83
N LEU A 165 13.49 -2.85 5.09
CA LEU A 165 12.24 -2.64 4.34
C LEU A 165 11.05 -3.10 5.18
N GLN A 166 10.18 -2.19 5.62
CA GLN A 166 8.88 -2.55 6.20
C GLN A 166 7.75 -1.94 5.38
N VAL A 167 7.09 -2.81 4.62
CA VAL A 167 5.83 -2.56 3.93
C VAL A 167 4.73 -2.38 4.99
N VAL A 168 4.05 -1.23 4.96
CA VAL A 168 2.87 -0.97 5.79
C VAL A 168 1.68 -1.73 5.17
N GLU A 169 1.19 -2.71 5.93
CA GLU A 169 0.04 -3.60 5.69
C GLU A 169 -0.32 -3.85 4.21
N THR A 170 0.50 -4.63 3.52
CA THR A 170 -0.04 -5.51 2.48
C THR A 170 -0.84 -6.61 3.17
N THR A 171 -2.15 -6.45 3.29
CA THR A 171 -3.00 -7.62 3.51
C THR A 171 -2.86 -8.50 2.27
N GLU A 172 -2.07 -9.56 2.37
CA GLU A 172 -1.98 -10.61 1.37
C GLU A 172 -3.40 -11.09 1.05
N PHE A 173 -3.87 -10.89 -0.19
CA PHE A 173 -5.13 -11.50 -0.63
C PHE A 173 -4.88 -12.99 -0.80
N GLY A 174 -5.60 -13.80 -0.02
CA GLY A 174 -5.50 -15.26 -0.06
C GLY A 174 -6.02 -15.93 1.19
N VAL A 175 -6.19 -15.21 2.30
CA VAL A 175 -6.89 -15.75 3.45
C VAL A 175 -8.37 -15.40 3.32
N SER A 176 -9.16 -16.33 2.76
CA SER A 176 -10.58 -16.34 3.10
C SER A 176 -10.68 -16.24 4.62
N LYS A 177 -11.55 -15.36 5.15
CA LYS A 177 -11.97 -15.39 6.56
C LYS A 177 -12.80 -16.66 6.83
N GLU A 178 -12.32 -17.81 6.38
CA GLU A 178 -12.80 -19.10 6.79
C GLU A 178 -12.37 -19.25 8.24
N ILE A 179 -13.36 -19.26 9.12
CA ILE A 179 -13.19 -19.60 10.53
C ILE A 179 -13.29 -21.11 10.67
N ILE A 180 -12.40 -21.71 11.45
CA ILE A 180 -12.39 -23.13 11.76
C ILE A 180 -12.55 -23.31 13.26
N GLU A 181 -13.33 -24.31 13.64
CA GLU A 181 -13.44 -24.77 15.02
C GLU A 181 -12.33 -25.76 15.33
N ILE A 182 -11.55 -25.49 16.38
CA ILE A 182 -10.53 -26.38 16.91
C ILE A 182 -10.80 -26.68 18.39
N LYS A 183 -10.47 -27.89 18.84
CA LYS A 183 -10.49 -28.24 20.28
C LYS A 183 -9.08 -28.21 20.81
N ALA A 184 -8.83 -27.37 21.81
CA ALA A 184 -7.49 -27.20 22.39
C ALA A 184 -7.53 -26.89 23.89
N LYS A 185 -6.37 -27.02 24.55
CA LYS A 185 -6.14 -26.61 25.96
C LYS A 185 -5.20 -25.40 25.97
N ILE A 186 -5.44 -24.44 26.88
CA ILE A 186 -4.57 -23.25 27.02
C ILE A 186 -3.45 -23.59 28.00
N LYS A 187 -2.20 -23.56 27.55
CA LYS A 187 -1.04 -23.88 28.40
C LYS A 187 -0.44 -22.62 29.01
N VAL A 188 -0.23 -21.59 28.20
CA VAL A 188 0.40 -20.32 28.62
C VAL A 188 -0.31 -19.15 27.94
N GLU A 189 -0.41 -18.04 28.65
CA GLU A 189 -0.93 -16.79 28.11
C GLU A 189 0.19 -15.75 28.01
N SER A 190 0.18 -14.99 26.93
CA SER A 190 0.97 -13.77 26.76
C SER A 190 0.03 -12.59 26.49
N PRO A 191 0.52 -11.34 26.55
CA PRO A 191 -0.30 -10.16 26.25
C PRO A 191 -0.96 -10.20 24.86
N LYS A 192 -0.29 -10.78 23.84
CA LYS A 192 -0.75 -10.77 22.44
C LYS A 192 -1.15 -12.13 21.88
N ALA A 193 -0.83 -13.23 22.55
CA ALA A 193 -1.06 -14.59 22.04
C ALA A 193 -1.29 -15.61 23.17
N LEU A 194 -1.90 -16.75 22.83
CA LEU A 194 -2.10 -17.91 23.68
C LEU A 194 -1.30 -19.08 23.13
N LEU A 195 -0.59 -19.81 24.01
CA LEU A 195 -0.01 -21.10 23.67
C LEU A 195 -1.07 -22.16 23.93
N ILE A 196 -1.49 -22.85 22.87
CA ILE A 196 -2.49 -23.90 22.96
C ILE A 196 -1.91 -25.27 22.62
N THR A 197 -2.52 -26.32 23.18
CA THR A 197 -2.19 -27.71 22.93
C THR A 197 -3.41 -28.44 22.37
N LEU A 198 -3.28 -29.04 21.19
CA LEU A 198 -4.34 -29.85 20.57
C LEU A 198 -4.43 -31.25 21.20
N GLU A 199 -5.51 -31.98 20.88
CA GLU A 199 -5.65 -33.39 21.24
C GLU A 199 -4.51 -34.27 20.69
N SER A 200 -3.89 -33.86 19.59
CA SER A 200 -2.71 -34.50 18.99
C SER A 200 -1.38 -34.20 19.71
N TYR A 201 -1.41 -33.58 20.89
CA TYR A 201 -0.25 -33.14 21.68
C TYR A 201 0.68 -32.13 20.98
N LYS A 202 0.27 -31.57 19.84
CA LYS A 202 0.98 -30.47 19.17
C LYS A 202 0.68 -29.14 19.88
N GLU A 203 1.73 -28.36 20.11
CA GLU A 203 1.69 -27.06 20.77
C GLU A 203 2.01 -25.95 19.77
N PHE A 204 1.23 -24.87 19.77
CA PHE A 204 1.51 -23.69 18.94
C PHE A 204 0.88 -22.42 19.50
N TRP A 205 1.46 -21.29 19.10
CA TRP A 205 0.99 -19.97 19.49
C TRP A 205 -0.11 -19.48 18.55
N ILE A 206 -1.22 -19.00 19.13
CA ILE A 206 -2.31 -18.33 18.42
C ILE A 206 -2.42 -16.89 18.91
N PRO A 207 -2.38 -15.87 18.03
CA PRO A 207 -2.68 -14.50 18.38
C PRO A 207 -4.09 -14.34 18.98
N LYS A 208 -4.26 -13.47 19.99
CA LYS A 208 -5.60 -13.23 20.56
C LYS A 208 -6.56 -12.57 19.57
N SER A 209 -6.03 -11.77 18.65
CA SER A 209 -6.80 -11.06 17.62
C SER A 209 -7.47 -11.97 16.59
N THR A 210 -7.06 -13.23 16.52
CA THR A 210 -7.51 -14.21 15.52
C THR A 210 -8.43 -15.28 16.12
N ILE A 211 -8.78 -15.11 17.40
CA ILE A 211 -9.73 -15.96 18.13
C ILE A 211 -11.04 -15.20 18.24
N HIS A 212 -12.09 -15.74 17.64
CA HIS A 212 -13.44 -15.13 17.60
C HIS A 212 -14.37 -15.69 18.68
N SER A 213 -13.96 -16.78 19.36
CA SER A 213 -14.71 -17.37 20.46
C SER A 213 -14.33 -16.77 21.81
N LYS A 214 -15.28 -16.72 22.74
CA LYS A 214 -14.97 -16.50 24.17
C LYS A 214 -14.25 -17.74 24.70
N TYR A 215 -13.12 -17.54 25.38
CA TYR A 215 -12.33 -18.61 26.00
C TYR A 215 -12.15 -18.33 27.49
N ASP A 216 -12.12 -19.41 28.29
CA ASP A 216 -11.98 -19.37 29.74
C ASP A 216 -10.50 -19.49 30.13
N LEU A 217 -9.96 -18.44 30.75
CA LEU A 217 -8.58 -18.37 31.23
C LEU A 217 -8.41 -18.95 32.64
N GLU A 218 -9.50 -19.20 33.37
CA GLU A 218 -9.45 -19.76 34.73
C GLU A 218 -9.32 -21.28 34.69
N ASN A 219 -9.99 -21.95 33.73
CA ASN A 219 -9.92 -23.41 33.55
C ASN A 219 -8.95 -23.84 32.43
N LYS A 220 -7.67 -23.47 32.57
CA LYS A 220 -6.58 -23.73 31.59
C LYS A 220 -6.41 -25.21 31.19
N LYS A 221 -6.78 -26.15 32.06
CA LYS A 221 -6.60 -27.60 31.82
C LYS A 221 -7.74 -28.26 31.04
N LYS A 222 -8.86 -27.57 30.81
CA LYS A 222 -10.04 -28.13 30.13
C LYS A 222 -9.90 -27.95 28.61
N LEU A 223 -10.33 -28.96 27.85
CA LEU A 223 -10.50 -28.83 26.39
C LEU A 223 -11.61 -27.81 26.12
N GLN A 224 -11.28 -26.78 25.35
CA GLN A 224 -12.20 -25.73 24.94
C GLN A 224 -12.25 -25.68 23.41
N THR A 225 -13.41 -25.34 22.88
CA THR A 225 -13.59 -25.11 21.45
C THR A 225 -13.21 -23.67 21.14
N PHE A 226 -12.24 -23.48 20.27
CA PHE A 226 -11.83 -22.18 19.74
C PHE A 226 -12.33 -22.01 18.32
N ILE A 227 -12.90 -20.86 18.03
CA ILE A 227 -13.20 -20.42 16.67
C ILE A 227 -12.04 -19.53 16.24
N VAL A 228 -11.21 -20.00 15.31
CA VAL A 228 -9.98 -19.33 14.89
C VAL A 228 -9.90 -19.19 13.38
N ASP A 229 -9.16 -18.20 12.89
CA ASP A 229 -8.96 -18.04 11.46
C ASP A 229 -8.17 -19.23 10.86
N LYS A 230 -8.66 -19.76 9.73
CA LYS A 230 -8.12 -20.94 9.04
C LYS A 230 -6.64 -20.82 8.68
N TRP A 231 -6.19 -19.64 8.27
CA TRP A 231 -4.79 -19.41 7.87
C TRP A 231 -3.79 -19.76 8.96
N ILE A 232 -4.17 -19.68 10.24
CA ILE A 232 -3.28 -19.98 11.35
C ILE A 232 -3.01 -21.47 11.45
N ILE A 233 -4.04 -22.27 11.18
CA ILE A 233 -3.96 -23.73 11.18
C ILE A 233 -3.18 -24.22 9.97
N GLU A 234 -3.41 -23.60 8.80
CA GLU A 234 -2.67 -23.90 7.57
C GLU A 234 -1.19 -23.51 7.69
N LYS A 235 -0.89 -22.33 8.25
CA LYS A 235 0.49 -21.86 8.46
C LYS A 235 1.29 -22.78 9.38
N GLN A 236 0.63 -23.40 10.36
CA GLN A 236 1.26 -24.34 11.29
C GLN A 236 1.32 -25.79 10.75
N ARG A 237 0.90 -26.03 9.49
CA ARG A 237 0.82 -27.36 8.85
C ARG A 237 0.06 -28.39 9.69
N ILE A 238 -0.99 -27.94 10.38
CA ILE A 238 -1.84 -28.82 11.18
C ILE A 238 -2.89 -29.38 10.23
N SER A 239 -2.56 -30.47 9.55
CA SER A 239 -3.57 -31.24 8.82
C SER A 239 -4.53 -31.87 9.83
N LYS A 240 -5.82 -31.91 9.49
CA LYS A 240 -6.90 -32.51 10.29
C LYS A 240 -6.59 -33.96 10.66
#